data_AF-A0A976PYG9-F1
#
_entry.id   AF-A0A976PYG9-F1
#
_cell.length_a   1.000
_cell.length_b   1.000
_cell.length_c   1.000
_cell.angle_alpha   90.00
_cell.angle_beta   90.00
_cell.angle_gamma   90.00
#
_symmetry.space_group_name_H-M   'P 1'
#
loop_
_entity.id
_entity.type
_entity.pdbx_description
1 polymer ?
#
loop_
_entity_poly.entity_id
_entity_poly.type
_entity_poly.pdbx_seq_one_letter_code
_entity_poly.pdbx_strand_id
1 'polypeptide(L)'
;MRFHASLPRRKNCFLALFLHTGKMLVAYWLVGKAFTGHVRTDSKPFYVHQSRPLADIIRLVNKHSNNVMTRQLLLTLGAEIKGAPGTVEKGRQAIQEWLNQQNIRNEHLVIDNGSGLSRDSKVTAVTLLDLLKHAWYSPFMPELVSSMSILGIDGTAKKRFRNQTLQGSMHIKTGVIDHVRAMAGIFHGNNGKRYIVISLHNHPGIHNGQGTLIQNALLEWLDTKLEAQYQVSHR
;
A
#
# COMPACT_ATOMS: atom_id res chain seq x y z
N MET A 1 29.40 -22.87 -0.81
CA MET A 1 29.62 -21.98 0.35
C MET A 1 28.42 -21.02 0.45
N ARG A 2 27.42 -21.33 1.29
CA ARG A 2 26.21 -20.49 1.44
C ARG A 2 26.47 -19.49 2.57
N PHE A 3 26.58 -18.21 2.25
CA PHE A 3 26.58 -17.16 3.26
C PHE A 3 25.15 -16.99 3.81
N HIS A 4 24.90 -17.53 5.00
CA HIS A 4 23.82 -17.08 5.87
C HIS A 4 24.36 -15.95 6.74
N ALA A 5 24.37 -14.73 6.21
CA ALA A 5 24.52 -13.54 7.05
C ALA A 5 23.13 -13.19 7.59
N SER A 6 22.84 -13.61 8.82
CA SER A 6 21.68 -13.08 9.55
C SER A 6 21.94 -11.59 9.80
N LEU A 7 21.11 -10.74 9.19
CA LEU A 7 21.19 -9.30 9.45
C LEU A 7 20.92 -9.04 10.94
N PRO A 8 21.77 -8.26 11.64
CA PRO A 8 21.51 -7.86 13.01
C PRO A 8 20.15 -7.14 13.15
N ARG A 9 19.62 -7.04 14.38
CA ARG A 9 18.39 -6.25 14.66
C ARG A 9 18.52 -4.86 14.02
N ARG A 10 17.47 -4.38 13.34
CA ARG A 10 17.49 -3.17 12.48
C ARG A 10 18.17 -1.94 13.10
N LYS A 11 17.98 -1.70 14.41
CA LYS A 11 18.63 -0.60 15.15
C LYS A 11 20.16 -0.70 15.13
N ASN A 12 20.69 -1.92 15.23
CA ASN A 12 22.13 -2.19 15.21
C ASN A 12 22.71 -2.02 13.79
N CYS A 13 21.95 -2.30 12.74
CA CYS A 13 22.38 -2.03 11.36
C CYS A 13 22.47 -0.53 11.07
N PHE A 14 21.49 0.27 11.49
CA PHE A 14 21.56 1.73 11.33
C PHE A 14 22.73 2.32 12.11
N LEU A 15 22.91 1.92 13.38
CA LEU A 15 24.05 2.37 14.18
C LEU A 15 25.39 1.97 13.54
N ALA A 16 25.52 0.74 13.04
CA ALA A 16 26.72 0.30 12.35
C ALA A 16 26.99 1.10 11.06
N LEU A 17 25.96 1.38 10.25
CA LEU A 17 26.07 2.20 9.04
C LEU A 17 26.42 3.66 9.38
N PHE A 18 25.79 4.23 10.40
CA PHE A 18 26.07 5.58 10.88
C PHE A 18 27.51 5.70 11.39
N LEU A 19 28.01 4.71 12.15
CA LEU A 19 29.41 4.68 12.58
C LEU A 19 30.37 4.50 11.39
N HIS A 20 30.01 3.69 10.40
CA HIS A 20 30.83 3.49 9.19
C HIS A 20 30.91 4.75 8.33
N THR A 21 29.79 5.44 8.12
CA THR A 21 29.71 6.68 7.32
C THR A 21 30.22 7.91 8.10
N GLY A 22 29.98 7.97 9.42
CA GLY A 22 30.52 9.00 10.31
C GLY A 22 32.04 8.99 10.39
N LYS A 23 32.67 7.81 10.26
CA LYS A 23 34.13 7.69 10.08
C LYS A 23 34.66 8.35 8.79
N MET A 24 33.84 8.44 7.74
CA MET A 24 34.22 9.17 6.52
C MET A 24 34.03 10.68 6.63
N LEU A 25 33.12 11.16 7.49
CA LEU A 25 32.72 12.57 7.52
C LEU A 25 33.51 13.43 8.51
N VAL A 26 34.02 12.90 9.63
CA VAL A 26 34.82 13.69 10.60
C VAL A 26 35.77 12.78 11.38
N ALA A 27 37.08 13.08 11.36
CA ALA A 27 38.14 12.37 12.08
C ALA A 27 38.05 12.38 13.63
N TYR A 28 36.95 12.86 14.23
CA TYR A 28 36.84 13.13 15.67
C TYR A 28 35.69 12.42 16.41
N TRP A 29 34.84 11.64 15.74
CA TRP A 29 33.64 11.05 16.39
C TRP A 29 33.87 9.82 17.28
N LEU A 30 35.12 9.38 17.48
CA LEU A 30 35.42 8.13 18.19
C LEU A 30 36.38 8.31 19.38
N VAL A 31 36.03 9.21 20.29
CA VAL A 31 36.51 9.12 21.68
C VAL A 31 35.37 8.54 22.53
N GLY A 32 34.95 7.30 22.26
CA GLY A 32 33.90 6.64 23.05
C GLY A 32 33.31 5.36 22.47
N LYS A 33 32.68 4.55 23.33
CA LYS A 33 31.87 3.38 22.94
C LYS A 33 30.48 3.84 22.53
N ALA A 34 29.97 3.37 21.40
CA ALA A 34 28.57 3.56 21.02
C ALA A 34 27.66 2.70 21.90
N PHE A 35 26.57 3.26 22.40
CA PHE A 35 25.57 2.55 23.22
C PHE A 35 24.15 2.85 22.73
N THR A 36 23.24 1.92 22.98
CA THR A 36 21.80 2.15 22.80
C THR A 36 21.22 2.78 24.05
N GLY A 37 20.39 3.81 23.91
CA GLY A 37 19.75 4.47 25.05
C GLY A 37 18.67 5.45 24.62
N HIS A 38 18.06 6.11 25.61
CA HIS A 38 17.15 7.23 25.39
C HIS A 38 17.93 8.55 25.40
N VAL A 39 17.60 9.43 24.47
CA VAL A 39 18.16 10.78 24.43
C VAL A 39 17.59 11.59 25.61
N ARG A 40 18.42 12.41 26.26
CA ARG A 40 17.94 13.30 27.35
C ARG A 40 17.00 14.34 26.78
N THR A 41 15.96 14.69 27.52
CA THR A 41 14.90 15.62 27.08
C THR A 41 15.40 17.04 26.81
N ASP A 42 16.54 17.44 27.39
CA ASP A 42 17.20 18.74 27.18
C ASP A 42 18.19 18.77 26.01
N SER A 43 18.32 17.67 25.28
CA SER A 43 19.26 17.57 24.15
C SER A 43 18.78 18.41 22.96
N LYS A 44 19.70 19.19 22.36
CA LYS A 44 19.44 19.90 21.10
C LYS A 44 19.89 19.04 19.91
N PRO A 45 19.07 18.90 18.85
CA PRO A 45 19.49 18.15 17.67
C PRO A 45 20.65 18.86 16.96
N PHE A 46 21.72 18.13 16.68
CA PHE A 46 22.81 18.63 15.83
C PHE A 46 22.41 18.67 14.35
N TYR A 47 21.57 17.73 13.92
CA TYR A 47 21.09 17.62 12.55
C TYR A 47 19.67 17.03 12.53
N VAL A 48 18.83 17.55 11.65
CA VAL A 48 17.47 17.04 11.40
C VAL A 48 17.37 16.69 9.92
N HIS A 49 17.05 15.42 9.65
CA HIS A 49 16.75 14.96 8.30
C HIS A 49 15.23 14.90 8.12
N GLN A 50 14.71 15.59 7.10
CA GLN A 50 13.32 15.47 6.71
C GLN A 50 13.19 14.45 5.58
N SER A 51 12.27 13.51 5.73
CA SER A 51 11.96 12.53 4.69
C SER A 51 11.25 13.18 3.50
N ARG A 52 11.06 12.40 2.44
CA ARG A 52 10.13 12.74 1.36
C ARG A 52 8.70 12.95 1.90
N PRO A 53 7.86 13.76 1.24
CA PRO A 53 6.46 13.91 1.59
C PRO A 53 5.69 12.57 1.57
N LEU A 54 4.61 12.48 2.34
CA LEU A 54 3.80 11.24 2.43
C LEU A 54 3.25 10.79 1.06
N ALA A 55 2.88 11.72 0.19
CA ALA A 55 2.40 11.41 -1.16
C ALA A 55 3.41 10.58 -1.98
N ASP A 56 4.70 10.91 -1.87
CA ASP A 56 5.79 10.17 -2.51
C ASP A 56 5.98 8.77 -1.89
N ILE A 57 5.89 8.70 -0.56
CA ILE A 57 6.03 7.45 0.18
C ILE A 57 4.89 6.49 -0.19
N ILE A 58 3.64 6.97 -0.29
CA ILE A 58 2.48 6.15 -0.65
C ILE A 58 2.61 5.60 -2.07
N ARG A 59 3.17 6.35 -3.03
CA ARG A 59 3.47 5.83 -4.37
C ARG A 59 4.41 4.62 -4.32
N LEU A 60 5.48 4.69 -3.52
CA LEU A 60 6.41 3.57 -3.34
C LEU A 60 5.74 2.37 -2.66
N VAL A 61 4.89 2.63 -1.65
CA VAL A 61 4.13 1.60 -0.95
C VAL A 61 3.19 0.87 -1.91
N ASN A 62 2.40 1.59 -2.69
CA ASN A 62 1.33 1.01 -3.50
C ASN A 62 1.84 0.37 -4.79
N LYS A 63 2.73 1.03 -5.55
CA LYS A 63 3.27 0.48 -6.81
C LYS A 63 4.12 -0.77 -6.61
N HIS A 64 4.85 -0.86 -5.49
CA HIS A 64 5.69 -2.01 -5.17
C HIS A 64 5.07 -2.98 -4.15
N SER A 65 3.89 -2.65 -3.60
CA SER A 65 3.24 -3.42 -2.53
C SER A 65 4.18 -3.67 -1.34
N ASN A 66 4.87 -2.61 -0.87
CA ASN A 66 5.94 -2.73 0.10
C ASN A 66 5.41 -2.93 1.54
N ASN A 67 5.36 -4.18 1.97
CA ASN A 67 4.82 -4.59 3.27
C ASN A 67 5.51 -3.92 4.48
N VAL A 68 6.83 -3.70 4.39
CA VAL A 68 7.59 -3.10 5.50
C VAL A 68 7.20 -1.63 5.66
N MET A 69 7.10 -0.90 4.56
CA MET A 69 6.67 0.49 4.58
C MET A 69 5.22 0.63 5.04
N THR A 70 4.31 -0.24 4.58
CA THR A 70 2.92 -0.24 5.05
C THR A 70 2.83 -0.43 6.56
N ARG A 71 3.62 -1.35 7.13
CA ARG A 71 3.66 -1.54 8.59
C ARG A 71 4.20 -0.30 9.31
N GLN A 72 5.20 0.38 8.76
CA GLN A 72 5.69 1.63 9.36
C GLN A 72 4.61 2.72 9.33
N LEU A 73 3.86 2.86 8.23
CA LEU A 73 2.73 3.80 8.17
C LEU A 73 1.68 3.51 9.25
N LEU A 74 1.33 2.24 9.48
CA LEU A 74 0.41 1.87 10.56
C LEU A 74 0.92 2.27 11.94
N LEU A 75 2.21 2.05 12.21
CA LEU A 75 2.84 2.43 13.47
C LEU A 75 2.91 3.95 13.64
N THR A 76 3.22 4.68 12.56
CA THR A 76 3.21 6.14 12.55
C THR A 76 1.82 6.68 12.84
N LEU A 77 0.77 6.18 12.19
CA LEU A 77 -0.62 6.56 12.50
C LEU A 77 -0.95 6.35 13.98
N GLY A 78 -0.57 5.20 14.54
CA GLY A 78 -0.76 4.94 15.96
C GLY A 78 0.01 5.91 16.87
N ALA A 79 1.22 6.30 16.50
CA ALA A 79 2.02 7.25 17.27
C ALA A 79 1.46 8.68 17.21
N GLU A 80 1.05 9.13 16.02
CA GLU A 80 0.56 10.49 15.79
C GLU A 80 -0.84 10.72 16.37
N ILE A 81 -1.75 9.75 16.22
CA ILE A 81 -3.16 9.90 16.65
C ILE A 81 -3.37 9.49 18.11
N LYS A 82 -2.65 8.47 18.59
CA LYS A 82 -2.82 7.89 19.94
C LYS A 82 -1.60 8.08 20.85
N GLY A 83 -0.63 8.89 20.43
CA GLY A 83 0.60 9.18 21.16
C GLY A 83 1.69 8.10 21.03
N ALA A 84 2.94 8.52 21.13
CA ALA A 84 4.11 7.63 21.07
C ALA A 84 4.20 6.70 22.32
N PRO A 85 4.80 5.50 22.19
CA PRO A 85 5.28 4.89 20.96
C PRO A 85 4.13 4.40 20.08
N GLY A 86 4.38 4.35 18.76
CA GLY A 86 3.47 3.73 17.81
C GLY A 86 3.40 2.23 17.99
N THR A 87 2.19 1.69 18.15
CA THR A 87 1.94 0.25 18.23
C THR A 87 0.94 -0.17 17.15
N VAL A 88 0.95 -1.46 16.80
CA VAL A 88 -0.01 -2.01 15.83
C VAL A 88 -1.43 -1.79 16.32
N GLU A 89 -1.68 -2.02 17.61
CA GLU A 89 -3.00 -1.83 18.23
C GLU A 89 -3.48 -0.38 18.13
N LYS A 90 -2.63 0.60 18.47
CA LYS A 90 -2.95 2.02 18.31
C LYS A 90 -3.25 2.39 16.86
N GLY A 91 -2.49 1.83 15.91
CA GLY A 91 -2.73 2.03 14.48
C GLY A 91 -4.08 1.45 14.02
N ARG A 92 -4.45 0.26 14.50
CA ARG A 92 -5.77 -0.34 14.21
C ARG A 92 -6.91 0.52 14.75
N GLN A 93 -6.79 0.96 16.00
CA GLN A 93 -7.78 1.83 16.64
C GLN A 93 -7.95 3.15 15.88
N ALA A 94 -6.84 3.78 15.49
CA ALA A 94 -6.87 5.01 14.69
C ALA A 94 -7.59 4.81 13.34
N ILE A 95 -7.33 3.69 12.64
CA ILE A 95 -8.02 3.38 11.38
C ILE A 95 -9.51 3.11 11.61
N GLN A 96 -9.85 2.33 12.64
CA GLN A 96 -11.22 1.97 12.96
C GLN A 96 -12.06 3.21 13.29
N GLU A 97 -11.53 4.11 14.11
CA GLU A 97 -12.19 5.38 14.44
C GLU A 97 -12.37 6.26 13.22
N TRP A 98 -11.35 6.36 12.36
CA TRP A 98 -11.44 7.14 11.14
C TRP A 98 -12.50 6.56 10.18
N LEU A 99 -12.54 5.25 9.98
CA LEU A 99 -13.56 4.60 9.13
C LEU A 99 -14.98 4.85 9.66
N ASN A 100 -15.17 4.77 10.98
CA ASN A 100 -16.45 5.08 11.62
C ASN A 100 -16.85 6.55 11.43
N GLN A 101 -15.91 7.49 11.59
CA GLN A 101 -16.14 8.92 11.35
C GLN A 101 -16.54 9.22 9.90
N GLN A 102 -15.98 8.48 8.94
CA GLN A 102 -16.33 8.62 7.52
C GLN A 102 -17.58 7.85 7.11
N ASN A 103 -18.27 7.17 8.05
CA ASN A 103 -19.40 6.27 7.78
C ASN A 103 -19.08 5.17 6.75
N ILE A 104 -17.85 4.65 6.78
CA ILE A 104 -17.41 3.55 5.91
C ILE A 104 -17.71 2.22 6.60
N ARG A 105 -18.49 1.36 5.95
CA ARG A 105 -18.85 0.03 6.45
C ARG A 105 -17.62 -0.83 6.68
N ASN A 106 -17.44 -1.29 7.91
CA ASN A 106 -16.21 -1.97 8.36
C ASN A 106 -16.47 -3.11 9.36
N GLU A 107 -17.71 -3.58 9.47
CA GLU A 107 -18.16 -4.55 10.48
C GLU A 107 -17.41 -5.89 10.40
N HIS A 108 -16.90 -6.21 9.21
CA HIS A 108 -16.14 -7.42 8.93
C HIS A 108 -14.66 -7.16 8.60
N LEU A 109 -14.20 -5.93 8.81
CA LEU A 109 -12.80 -5.55 8.60
C LEU A 109 -11.95 -6.09 9.75
N VAL A 110 -10.93 -6.86 9.42
CA VAL A 110 -9.90 -7.29 10.37
C VAL A 110 -8.56 -6.84 9.81
N ILE A 111 -7.95 -5.87 10.47
CA ILE A 111 -6.59 -5.40 10.16
C ILE A 111 -5.64 -6.11 11.11
N ASP A 112 -4.74 -6.94 10.59
CA ASP A 112 -3.67 -7.49 11.43
C ASP A 112 -2.49 -6.51 11.52
N ASN A 113 -1.41 -6.71 10.78
CA ASN A 113 -0.19 -5.91 10.88
C ASN A 113 -0.13 -4.75 9.86
N GLY A 114 -1.24 -4.51 9.15
CA GLY A 114 -1.39 -3.48 8.12
C GLY A 114 -0.84 -3.85 6.74
N SER A 115 -0.04 -4.91 6.58
CA SER A 115 0.60 -5.21 5.29
C SER A 115 -0.21 -6.15 4.38
N GLY A 116 -1.27 -6.78 4.88
CA GLY A 116 -2.06 -7.75 4.11
C GLY A 116 -1.39 -9.11 3.88
N LEU A 117 -0.32 -9.43 4.61
CA LEU A 117 0.31 -10.76 4.58
C LEU A 117 -0.30 -11.75 5.58
N SER A 118 -1.14 -11.25 6.48
CA SER A 118 -1.74 -12.08 7.52
C SER A 118 -2.91 -12.87 6.98
N ARG A 119 -2.97 -14.15 7.37
CA ARG A 119 -4.09 -15.04 7.07
C ARG A 119 -5.37 -14.62 7.79
N ASP A 120 -5.24 -13.85 8.87
CA ASP A 120 -6.36 -13.41 9.69
C ASP A 120 -6.98 -12.11 9.20
N SER A 121 -6.31 -11.41 8.27
CA SER A 121 -6.83 -10.17 7.71
C SER A 121 -8.06 -10.41 6.85
N LYS A 122 -9.11 -9.63 7.08
CA LYS A 122 -10.40 -9.73 6.38
C LYS A 122 -10.84 -8.37 5.91
N VAL A 123 -11.39 -8.32 4.71
CA VAL A 123 -12.02 -7.12 4.14
C VAL A 123 -13.11 -7.57 3.18
N THR A 124 -14.19 -6.80 3.11
CA THR A 124 -15.27 -7.07 2.15
C THR A 124 -15.13 -6.19 0.92
N ALA A 125 -15.70 -6.63 -0.20
CA ALA A 125 -15.77 -5.78 -1.39
C ALA A 125 -16.56 -4.49 -1.13
N VAL A 126 -17.55 -4.56 -0.25
CA VAL A 126 -18.38 -3.42 0.17
C VAL A 126 -17.54 -2.37 0.92
N THR A 127 -16.71 -2.79 1.89
CA THR A 127 -15.78 -1.89 2.60
C THR A 127 -14.81 -1.20 1.64
N LEU A 128 -14.24 -1.96 0.68
CA LEU A 128 -13.34 -1.38 -0.33
C LEU A 128 -14.06 -0.42 -1.27
N LEU A 129 -15.31 -0.70 -1.63
CA LEU A 129 -16.13 0.16 -2.46
C LEU A 129 -16.36 1.51 -1.79
N ASP A 130 -16.77 1.50 -0.52
CA ASP A 130 -17.00 2.71 0.25
C ASP A 130 -15.71 3.51 0.45
N LEU A 131 -14.60 2.83 0.74
CA LEU A 131 -13.29 3.47 0.88
C LEU A 131 -12.84 4.15 -0.42
N LEU A 132 -12.92 3.45 -1.56
CA LEU A 132 -12.54 4.01 -2.86
C LEU A 132 -13.48 5.14 -3.27
N LYS A 133 -14.78 5.02 -2.99
CA LYS A 133 -15.77 6.06 -3.26
C LYS A 133 -15.50 7.31 -2.41
N HIS A 134 -15.25 7.14 -1.11
CA HIS A 134 -14.90 8.23 -0.21
C HIS A 134 -13.63 8.94 -0.70
N ALA A 135 -12.57 8.17 -0.99
CA ALA A 135 -11.31 8.73 -1.45
C ALA A 135 -11.44 9.45 -2.80
N TRP A 136 -12.29 8.95 -3.71
CA TRP A 136 -12.57 9.58 -5.00
C TRP A 136 -13.14 11.00 -4.88
N TYR A 137 -14.00 11.24 -3.89
CA TYR A 137 -14.57 12.57 -3.63
C TYR A 137 -13.75 13.42 -2.67
N SER A 138 -12.61 12.91 -2.17
CA SER A 138 -11.73 13.65 -1.28
C SER A 138 -10.73 14.53 -2.06
N PRO A 139 -10.18 15.59 -1.44
CA PRO A 139 -9.08 16.36 -2.02
C PRO A 139 -7.83 15.53 -2.31
N PHE A 140 -7.68 14.36 -1.67
CA PHE A 140 -6.54 13.45 -1.82
C PHE A 140 -6.69 12.42 -2.94
N MET A 141 -7.75 12.53 -3.75
CA MET A 141 -7.99 11.63 -4.88
C MET A 141 -6.79 11.56 -5.83
N PRO A 142 -6.15 12.67 -6.27
CA PRO A 142 -5.02 12.61 -7.21
C PRO A 142 -3.83 11.82 -6.65
N GLU A 143 -3.52 11.98 -5.37
CA GLU A 143 -2.43 11.29 -4.67
C GLU A 143 -2.72 9.79 -4.57
N LEU A 144 -3.94 9.42 -4.17
CA LEU A 144 -4.33 8.01 -4.09
C LEU A 144 -4.28 7.36 -5.47
N VAL A 145 -4.93 7.94 -6.47
CA VAL A 145 -5.03 7.38 -7.81
C VAL A 145 -3.63 7.23 -8.42
N SER A 146 -2.80 8.28 -8.36
CA SER A 146 -1.46 8.25 -8.93
C SER A 146 -0.49 7.30 -8.21
N SER A 147 -0.79 6.93 -6.95
CA SER A 147 -0.04 5.93 -6.20
C SER A 147 -0.31 4.49 -6.60
N MET A 148 -1.47 4.20 -7.20
CA MET A 148 -1.81 2.84 -7.64
C MET A 148 -1.01 2.45 -8.90
N SER A 149 -0.94 1.15 -9.19
CA SER A 149 -0.30 0.69 -10.42
C SER A 149 -1.20 0.97 -11.62
N ILE A 150 -0.63 1.29 -12.77
CA ILE A 150 -1.37 1.46 -14.02
C ILE A 150 -1.31 0.15 -14.80
N LEU A 151 -2.48 -0.37 -15.18
CA LEU A 151 -2.63 -1.65 -15.87
C LEU A 151 -1.77 -1.71 -17.15
N GLY A 152 -0.92 -2.72 -17.27
CA GLY A 152 -0.04 -2.91 -18.43
C GLY A 152 1.16 -1.96 -18.53
N ILE A 153 1.34 -1.03 -17.57
CA ILE A 153 2.38 0.00 -17.63
C ILE A 153 3.39 -0.16 -16.49
N ASP A 154 2.94 -0.20 -15.24
CA ASP A 154 3.84 -0.17 -14.09
C ASP A 154 3.42 -1.03 -12.89
N GLY A 155 4.26 -1.01 -11.86
CA GLY A 155 4.06 -1.69 -10.60
C GLY A 155 3.77 -3.18 -10.77
N THR A 156 2.87 -3.70 -9.93
CA THR A 156 2.49 -5.12 -9.92
C THR A 156 1.58 -5.52 -11.07
N ALA A 157 1.06 -4.55 -11.83
CA ALA A 157 0.16 -4.77 -12.97
C ALA A 157 0.85 -4.66 -14.34
N LYS A 158 2.15 -4.34 -14.38
CA LYS A 158 2.94 -4.08 -15.60
C LYS A 158 2.83 -5.15 -16.69
N LYS A 159 2.74 -6.42 -16.31
CA LYS A 159 2.67 -7.53 -17.27
C LYS A 159 1.24 -7.87 -17.74
N ARG A 160 0.21 -7.34 -17.07
CA ARG A 160 -1.20 -7.63 -17.40
C ARG A 160 -1.65 -6.71 -18.54
N PHE A 161 -2.22 -7.26 -19.61
CA PHE A 161 -2.70 -6.48 -20.76
C PHE A 161 -1.64 -5.58 -21.43
N ARG A 162 -0.36 -5.93 -21.33
CA ARG A 162 0.71 -5.16 -22.00
C ARG A 162 0.57 -5.33 -23.51
N ASN A 163 0.60 -4.21 -24.24
CA ASN A 163 0.38 -4.11 -25.68
C ASN A 163 -0.99 -4.67 -26.13
N GLN A 164 -2.02 -4.50 -25.30
CA GLN A 164 -3.41 -4.91 -25.57
C GLN A 164 -4.37 -3.74 -25.33
N THR A 165 -5.62 -3.87 -25.76
CA THR A 165 -6.65 -2.81 -25.71
C THR A 165 -6.83 -2.17 -24.33
N LEU A 166 -6.75 -2.97 -23.26
CA LEU A 166 -6.94 -2.50 -21.88
C LEU A 166 -5.67 -1.89 -21.24
N GLN A 167 -4.57 -1.73 -21.98
CA GLN A 167 -3.39 -1.06 -21.43
C GLN A 167 -3.73 0.37 -21.02
N GLY A 168 -3.40 0.74 -19.78
CA GLY A 168 -3.66 2.09 -19.26
C GLY A 168 -5.08 2.36 -18.80
N SER A 169 -6.03 1.43 -19.01
CA SER A 169 -7.45 1.65 -18.71
C SER A 169 -7.80 1.57 -17.23
N MET A 170 -6.88 1.16 -16.35
CA MET A 170 -7.17 1.01 -14.91
C MET A 170 -6.00 1.44 -14.02
N HIS A 171 -6.32 2.16 -12.95
CA HIS A 171 -5.44 2.32 -11.79
C HIS A 171 -5.85 1.27 -10.75
N ILE A 172 -4.92 0.39 -10.40
CA ILE A 172 -5.21 -0.86 -9.70
C ILE A 172 -4.21 -1.12 -8.58
N LYS A 173 -4.74 -1.59 -7.45
CA LYS A 173 -3.97 -2.32 -6.44
C LYS A 173 -4.25 -3.81 -6.57
N THR A 174 -3.19 -4.61 -6.62
CA THR A 174 -3.27 -6.07 -6.66
C THR A 174 -2.93 -6.68 -5.29
N GLY A 175 -3.46 -7.87 -5.02
CA GLY A 175 -3.10 -8.71 -3.88
C GLY A 175 -2.94 -10.17 -4.29
N VAL A 176 -1.88 -10.81 -3.80
CA VAL A 176 -1.57 -12.23 -4.05
C VAL A 176 -0.91 -12.81 -2.80
N ILE A 177 -1.52 -13.84 -2.24
CA ILE A 177 -0.95 -14.76 -1.25
C ILE A 177 -1.51 -16.16 -1.55
N ASP A 178 -1.01 -17.24 -0.94
CA ASP A 178 -1.51 -18.58 -1.31
C ASP A 178 -3.03 -18.67 -1.11
N HIS A 179 -3.71 -19.32 -2.04
CA HIS A 179 -5.17 -19.48 -2.04
C HIS A 179 -5.98 -18.16 -2.11
N VAL A 180 -5.34 -17.02 -2.37
CA VAL A 180 -6.02 -15.71 -2.49
C VAL A 180 -5.54 -14.94 -3.71
N ARG A 181 -6.49 -14.34 -4.43
CA ARG A 181 -6.21 -13.39 -5.50
C ARG A 181 -7.17 -12.22 -5.40
N ALA A 182 -6.63 -11.00 -5.38
CA ALA A 182 -7.42 -9.79 -5.19
C ALA A 182 -7.01 -8.67 -6.13
N MET A 183 -7.98 -7.85 -6.52
CA MET A 183 -7.76 -6.55 -7.15
C MET A 183 -8.83 -5.55 -6.75
N ALA A 184 -8.44 -4.30 -6.63
CA ALA A 184 -9.34 -3.18 -6.42
C ALA A 184 -8.78 -1.92 -7.10
N GLY A 185 -9.64 -1.08 -7.65
CA GLY A 185 -9.19 0.17 -8.25
C GLY A 185 -10.24 0.88 -9.10
N ILE A 186 -9.77 1.86 -9.88
CA ILE A 186 -10.58 2.71 -10.74
C ILE A 186 -10.33 2.34 -12.21
N PHE A 187 -11.37 1.84 -12.87
CA PHE A 187 -11.41 1.57 -14.31
C PHE A 187 -11.94 2.78 -15.05
N HIS A 188 -11.25 3.18 -16.11
CA HIS A 188 -11.59 4.27 -17.00
C HIS A 188 -12.25 3.68 -18.23
N GLY A 189 -13.57 3.80 -18.33
CA GLY A 189 -14.32 3.26 -19.46
C GLY A 189 -14.19 4.15 -20.69
N ASN A 190 -14.28 3.54 -21.88
CA ASN A 190 -14.23 4.23 -23.17
C ASN A 190 -15.42 5.20 -23.37
N ASN A 191 -16.46 5.08 -22.55
CA ASN A 191 -17.62 5.97 -22.51
C ASN A 191 -17.39 7.26 -21.67
N GLY A 192 -16.15 7.53 -21.24
CA GLY A 192 -15.79 8.70 -20.43
C GLY A 192 -16.17 8.60 -18.95
N LYS A 193 -16.85 7.52 -18.54
CA LYS A 193 -17.21 7.27 -17.14
C LYS A 193 -16.13 6.46 -16.43
N ARG A 194 -16.13 6.54 -15.11
CA ARG A 194 -15.20 5.82 -14.24
C ARG A 194 -15.95 4.87 -13.34
N TYR A 195 -15.36 3.69 -13.14
CA TYR A 195 -15.97 2.59 -12.42
C TYR A 195 -15.03 2.12 -11.32
N ILE A 196 -15.58 1.89 -10.12
CA ILE A 196 -14.86 1.17 -9.08
C ILE A 196 -15.00 -0.32 -9.38
N VAL A 197 -13.87 -1.01 -9.56
CA VAL A 197 -13.85 -2.45 -9.81
C VAL A 197 -13.12 -3.14 -8.68
N ILE A 198 -13.79 -4.11 -8.05
CA ILE A 198 -13.27 -4.89 -6.93
C ILE A 198 -13.54 -6.37 -7.21
N SER A 199 -12.51 -7.20 -7.08
CA SER A 199 -12.60 -8.65 -7.24
C SER A 199 -11.71 -9.31 -6.19
N LEU A 200 -12.33 -10.08 -5.29
CA LEU A 200 -11.70 -10.77 -4.18
C LEU A 200 -12.00 -12.27 -4.29
N HIS A 201 -10.97 -13.09 -4.51
CA HIS A 201 -11.12 -14.54 -4.65
C HIS A 201 -10.35 -15.26 -3.54
N ASN A 202 -11.06 -16.09 -2.79
CA ASN A 202 -10.49 -17.00 -1.79
C ASN A 202 -10.83 -18.43 -2.21
N HIS A 203 -9.85 -19.17 -2.73
CA HIS A 203 -10.05 -20.56 -3.14
C HIS A 203 -8.69 -21.28 -3.23
N PRO A 204 -8.61 -22.58 -2.85
CA PRO A 204 -7.41 -23.36 -3.01
C PRO A 204 -6.80 -23.24 -4.42
N GLY A 205 -5.51 -22.91 -4.54
CA GLY A 205 -4.82 -22.81 -5.83
C GLY A 205 -5.14 -21.57 -6.68
N ILE A 206 -6.08 -20.69 -6.28
CA ILE A 206 -6.54 -19.58 -7.15
C ILE A 206 -5.44 -18.59 -7.59
N HIS A 207 -4.40 -18.45 -6.76
CA HIS A 207 -3.21 -17.63 -7.00
C HIS A 207 -2.32 -18.16 -8.14
N ASN A 208 -2.48 -19.42 -8.56
CA ASN A 208 -1.67 -20.09 -9.59
C ASN A 208 -2.02 -19.70 -11.04
N GLY A 209 -2.86 -18.67 -11.22
CA GLY A 209 -3.18 -18.10 -12.53
C GLY A 209 -4.68 -17.95 -12.77
N GLN A 210 -5.49 -18.89 -12.27
CA GLN A 210 -6.94 -18.91 -12.48
C GLN A 210 -7.61 -17.62 -11.99
N GLY A 211 -7.21 -17.14 -10.81
CA GLY A 211 -7.71 -15.86 -10.29
C GLY A 211 -7.35 -14.67 -11.16
N THR A 212 -6.19 -14.69 -11.84
CA THR A 212 -5.82 -13.66 -12.80
C THR A 212 -6.68 -13.74 -14.06
N LEU A 213 -6.96 -14.95 -14.56
CA LEU A 213 -7.83 -15.15 -15.71
C LEU A 213 -9.25 -14.65 -15.45
N ILE A 214 -9.84 -14.99 -14.29
CA ILE A 214 -11.17 -14.50 -13.89
C ILE A 214 -11.17 -12.97 -13.80
N GLN A 215 -10.14 -12.39 -13.17
CA GLN A 215 -10.00 -10.93 -13.07
C GLN A 215 -9.86 -10.26 -14.44
N ASN A 216 -9.14 -10.87 -15.37
CA ASN A 216 -8.98 -10.34 -16.72
C ASN A 216 -10.30 -10.42 -17.51
N ALA A 217 -10.98 -11.58 -17.46
CA ALA A 217 -12.28 -11.77 -18.09
C ALA A 217 -13.33 -10.76 -17.58
N LEU A 218 -13.31 -10.43 -16.28
CA LEU A 218 -14.16 -9.39 -15.71
C LEU A 218 -13.89 -8.02 -16.35
N LEU A 219 -12.62 -7.65 -16.56
CA LEU A 219 -12.26 -6.36 -17.16
C LEU A 219 -12.63 -6.30 -18.66
N GLU A 220 -12.39 -7.37 -19.40
CA GLU A 220 -12.77 -7.49 -20.82
C GLU A 220 -14.30 -7.44 -20.99
N TRP A 221 -15.03 -8.14 -20.13
CA TRP A 221 -16.49 -8.09 -20.10
C TRP A 221 -17.01 -6.68 -19.79
N LEU A 222 -16.41 -6.02 -18.81
CA LEU A 222 -16.78 -4.65 -18.44
C LEU A 222 -16.56 -3.72 -19.63
N ASP A 223 -15.40 -3.75 -20.26
CA ASP A 223 -15.08 -2.94 -21.44
C ASP A 223 -16.11 -3.14 -22.56
N THR A 224 -16.38 -4.39 -22.92
CA THR A 224 -17.36 -4.75 -23.97
C THR A 224 -18.77 -4.23 -23.65
N LYS A 225 -19.21 -4.36 -22.39
CA LYS A 225 -20.54 -3.90 -21.98
C LYS A 225 -20.65 -2.37 -22.00
N LEU A 226 -19.58 -1.67 -21.64
CA LEU A 226 -19.56 -0.21 -21.63
C LEU A 226 -19.54 0.37 -23.03
N GLU A 227 -18.85 -0.27 -23.98
CA GLU A 227 -18.90 0.10 -25.40
C GLU A 227 -20.30 -0.01 -25.98
N ALA A 228 -21.00 -1.13 -25.72
CA ALA A 228 -22.36 -1.33 -26.20
C ALA A 228 -23.33 -0.26 -25.67
N GLN A 229 -23.22 0.13 -24.39
CA GLN A 229 -24.07 1.19 -23.81
C GLN A 229 -23.78 2.58 -24.40
N TYR A 230 -22.52 2.86 -24.75
CA TYR A 230 -22.15 4.13 -25.37
C TYR A 230 -22.77 4.28 -26.77
N GLN A 231 -22.71 3.22 -27.59
CA GLN A 231 -23.28 3.23 -28.94
C GLN A 231 -24.80 3.40 -28.96
N VAL A 232 -25.51 2.86 -27.97
CA VAL A 232 -26.98 3.02 -27.87
C VAL A 232 -27.38 4.43 -27.43
N SER A 233 -26.57 5.11 -26.62
CA SER A 233 -26.90 6.45 -26.09
C SER A 233 -26.58 7.61 -27.04
N HIS A 234 -25.87 7.35 -28.15
CA HIS A 234 -25.44 8.35 -29.13
C HIS A 234 -25.98 8.06 -30.54
N ARG A 235 -27.07 7.29 -30.64
CA ARG A 235 -27.94 7.21 -31.83
C ARG A 235 -29.24 7.94 -31.53
#